data_AF-A0A4R1QNF1-F1
#
_entry.id   AF-A0A4R1QNF1-F1
#
_cell.length_a   1.000
_cell.length_b   1.000
_cell.length_c   1.000
_cell.angle_alpha   90.00
_cell.angle_beta   90.00
_cell.angle_gamma   90.00
#
_symmetry.space_group_name_H-M   'P 1'
#
loop_
_entity.id
_entity.type
_entity.pdbx_description
1 polymer ?
#
loop_
_entity_poly.entity_id
_entity_poly.type
_entity_poly.pdbx_seq_one_letter_code
_entity_poly.pdbx_strand_id
1 'polypeptide(L)'
;MGQGTSSNFWNPGNDGVRITVVDADSGAAVSSPLDFSNRTQKTSILHFGKVNKLQYLSGTGLSLQSGAAYSCIKPAQSMPTIVSSKGQNNIDAIKRYFCSEYACMMVAQAAGVDYERMIAGEYKLLIEPIAYFTHNGQYYCMTATEAGLYDQMSGGALRKTMTSLTHKNLPLAMFLEFSDLGISAWTGNTTGTQNNSDIISTLGVGIVWFDEAPPEGDIEAPDVEYRVDTDVITAVTLRTDTDLTPDNPASVTFHILGTTYRVNDVVIPAGDSQVVWVKWHTPSTPQTVIITVSVSGAYTAQDTFVAEIVDLNEHIPPDPMATDTSPGYSIPALPNESQKLTANWGVWSCYWVPVWVWCDHGEDGGHWVDEGYWEYEYTGYSASISGVMSLMPDDIVPTASGKSMKSGYGVKQDVTATLSTDAPTSHITHPQTAFSVFPEFQYETYLRLLQRVSGGRSAKFTFQPNEFSTYNRTVHFTPIWFPDATSYTIFTQVWDTWTPDGMLSINLNDYVSIDGSLYDDWYTNRE
;
A
#
# COMPACT_ATOMS: atom_id res chain seq x y z
N MET A 1 15.46 -18.73 7.08
CA MET A 1 14.21 -18.39 7.80
C MET A 1 13.84 -19.59 8.67
N GLY A 2 14.29 -19.61 9.93
CA GLY A 2 14.53 -20.84 10.71
C GLY A 2 15.94 -21.39 10.48
N GLN A 3 16.39 -22.35 11.31
CA GLN A 3 17.68 -23.08 11.21
C GLN A 3 17.76 -23.90 9.91
N GLY A 4 17.74 -23.20 8.77
CA GLY A 4 17.69 -23.80 7.45
C GLY A 4 18.98 -24.56 7.19
N THR A 5 18.84 -25.77 6.65
CA THR A 5 19.96 -26.60 6.22
C THR A 5 19.84 -26.81 4.72
N SER A 6 20.85 -27.39 4.07
CA SER A 6 20.73 -27.83 2.66
C SER A 6 19.52 -28.75 2.39
N SER A 7 18.96 -29.34 3.45
CA SER A 7 17.79 -30.19 3.41
C SER A 7 16.47 -29.49 3.81
N ASN A 8 16.50 -28.28 4.36
CA ASN A 8 15.33 -27.57 4.88
C ASN A 8 15.43 -26.08 4.57
N PHE A 9 14.79 -25.63 3.50
CA PHE A 9 14.88 -24.23 3.07
C PHE A 9 13.71 -23.81 2.18
N TRP A 10 13.45 -22.51 2.17
CA TRP A 10 12.55 -21.87 1.23
C TRP A 10 13.24 -20.63 0.71
N ASN A 11 13.13 -20.41 -0.59
CA ASN A 11 13.67 -19.23 -1.24
C ASN A 11 12.57 -18.17 -1.27
N PRO A 12 12.77 -16.98 -0.67
CA PRO A 12 11.80 -15.90 -0.73
C PRO A 12 11.32 -15.61 -2.16
N GLY A 13 10.01 -15.36 -2.31
CA GLY A 13 9.37 -15.18 -3.61
C GLY A 13 9.23 -16.46 -4.45
N ASN A 14 9.54 -17.63 -3.89
CA ASN A 14 9.11 -18.91 -4.44
C ASN A 14 7.75 -19.29 -3.84
N ASP A 15 6.74 -18.58 -4.29
CA ASP A 15 5.38 -18.62 -3.80
C ASP A 15 4.38 -18.67 -4.96
N GLY A 16 3.12 -18.74 -4.61
CA GLY A 16 2.01 -18.77 -5.54
C GLY A 16 0.69 -18.66 -4.79
N VAL A 17 -0.39 -18.90 -5.53
CA VAL A 17 -1.73 -18.99 -4.96
C VAL A 17 -2.45 -20.21 -5.51
N ARG A 18 -3.29 -20.83 -4.69
CA ARG A 18 -4.33 -21.76 -5.12
C ARG A 18 -5.63 -20.98 -5.18
N ILE A 19 -6.30 -21.01 -6.32
CA ILE A 19 -7.58 -20.32 -6.52
C ILE A 19 -8.64 -21.37 -6.84
N THR A 20 -9.76 -21.32 -6.12
CA THR A 20 -10.96 -22.10 -6.42
C THR A 20 -12.10 -21.14 -6.69
N VAL A 21 -12.81 -21.32 -7.80
CA VAL A 21 -14.09 -20.63 -8.01
C VAL A 21 -15.16 -21.38 -7.24
N VAL A 22 -15.83 -20.70 -6.32
CA VAL A 22 -16.86 -21.28 -5.45
C VAL A 22 -18.19 -20.57 -5.64
N ASP A 23 -19.27 -21.30 -5.45
CA ASP A 23 -20.62 -20.76 -5.39
C ASP A 23 -20.74 -19.77 -4.23
N ALA A 24 -21.27 -18.56 -4.51
CA ALA A 24 -21.24 -17.45 -3.58
C ALA A 24 -22.02 -17.72 -2.28
N ASP A 25 -23.09 -18.51 -2.37
CA ASP A 25 -24.00 -18.82 -1.27
C ASP A 25 -23.59 -20.09 -0.52
N SER A 26 -23.33 -21.18 -1.26
CA SER A 26 -23.08 -22.49 -0.68
C SER A 26 -21.61 -22.77 -0.38
N GLY A 27 -20.68 -22.00 -0.96
CA GLY A 27 -19.24 -22.27 -0.89
C GLY A 27 -18.80 -23.55 -1.62
N ALA A 28 -19.70 -24.18 -2.39
CA ALA A 28 -19.39 -25.37 -3.15
C ALA A 28 -18.42 -25.02 -4.29
N ALA A 29 -17.41 -25.87 -4.51
CA ALA A 29 -16.46 -25.67 -5.60
C ALA A 29 -17.16 -25.86 -6.96
N VAL A 30 -17.10 -24.81 -7.78
CA VAL A 30 -17.66 -24.77 -9.15
C VAL A 30 -16.61 -25.24 -10.16
N SER A 31 -15.33 -25.06 -9.83
CA SER A 31 -14.20 -25.55 -10.60
C SER A 31 -13.27 -26.43 -9.76
N SER A 32 -12.40 -27.18 -10.43
CA SER A 32 -11.23 -27.74 -9.75
C SER A 32 -10.29 -26.60 -9.32
N PRO A 33 -9.62 -26.69 -8.16
CA PRO A 33 -8.66 -25.66 -7.75
C PRO A 33 -7.48 -25.58 -8.72
N LEU A 34 -7.02 -24.36 -8.96
CA LEU A 34 -5.94 -24.01 -9.87
C LEU A 34 -4.79 -23.40 -9.08
N ASP A 35 -3.56 -23.73 -9.46
CA ASP A 35 -2.38 -23.19 -8.78
C ASP A 35 -1.69 -22.23 -9.74
N PHE A 36 -1.36 -21.02 -9.28
CA PHE A 36 -0.64 -20.00 -10.03
C PHE A 36 0.71 -19.71 -9.36
N SER A 37 1.75 -19.42 -10.14
CA SER A 37 3.04 -18.98 -9.60
C SER A 37 3.77 -18.10 -10.62
N ASN A 38 4.45 -17.04 -10.15
CA ASN A 38 5.33 -16.23 -11.00
C ASN A 38 6.55 -17.03 -11.50
N ARG A 39 6.85 -18.17 -10.87
CA ARG A 39 7.99 -19.03 -11.20
C ARG A 39 7.52 -20.36 -11.78
N THR A 40 8.28 -20.87 -12.75
CA THR A 40 8.09 -22.23 -13.25
C THR A 40 8.47 -23.24 -12.18
N GLN A 41 7.56 -24.18 -11.89
CA GLN A 41 7.76 -25.19 -10.86
C GLN A 41 8.17 -26.54 -11.45
N LYS A 42 8.91 -27.33 -10.68
CA LYS A 42 9.31 -28.69 -11.07
C LYS A 42 8.07 -29.59 -11.14
N THR A 43 7.97 -30.38 -12.19
CA THR A 43 6.86 -31.35 -12.37
C THR A 43 6.86 -32.45 -11.32
N SER A 44 8.04 -32.79 -10.77
CA SER A 44 8.24 -33.86 -9.78
C SER A 44 8.13 -33.39 -8.32
N ILE A 45 7.51 -32.23 -8.07
CA ILE A 45 7.31 -31.70 -6.72
C ILE A 45 6.31 -32.57 -5.94
N LEU A 46 6.52 -32.69 -4.64
CA LEU A 46 5.58 -33.35 -3.74
C LEU A 46 4.46 -32.37 -3.35
N HIS A 47 3.22 -32.81 -3.47
CA HIS A 47 2.05 -31.99 -3.13
C HIS A 47 0.92 -32.87 -2.60
N PHE A 48 -0.14 -32.29 -2.02
CA PHE A 48 -1.26 -33.05 -1.45
C PHE A 48 -2.49 -33.11 -2.38
N GLY A 49 -2.26 -32.99 -3.68
CA GLY A 49 -3.32 -32.71 -4.66
C GLY A 49 -3.64 -31.21 -4.73
N LYS A 50 -4.75 -30.88 -5.40
CA LYS A 50 -5.31 -29.53 -5.46
C LYS A 50 -6.64 -29.51 -4.72
N VAL A 51 -6.56 -29.55 -3.39
CA VAL A 51 -7.71 -29.52 -2.47
C VAL A 51 -7.74 -28.14 -1.80
N ASN A 52 -8.94 -27.58 -1.64
CA ASN A 52 -9.10 -26.24 -1.06
C ASN A 52 -9.45 -26.27 0.43
N LYS A 53 -9.31 -25.12 1.09
CA LYS A 53 -9.54 -24.97 2.53
C LYS A 53 -10.92 -25.44 2.99
N LEU A 54 -12.00 -25.12 2.28
CA LEU A 54 -13.36 -25.51 2.65
C LEU A 54 -13.53 -27.04 2.66
N GLN A 55 -12.87 -27.73 1.72
CA GLN A 55 -12.85 -29.19 1.67
C GLN A 55 -12.07 -29.80 2.86
N TYR A 56 -10.94 -29.17 3.24
CA TYR A 56 -10.18 -29.58 4.42
C TYR A 56 -10.97 -29.36 5.72
N LEU A 57 -11.67 -28.23 5.85
CA LEU A 57 -12.57 -27.95 6.98
C LEU A 57 -13.74 -28.94 7.06
N SER A 58 -14.16 -29.48 5.91
CA SER A 58 -15.18 -30.53 5.81
C SER A 58 -14.65 -31.95 6.09
N GLY A 59 -13.38 -32.09 6.49
CA GLY A 59 -12.78 -33.36 6.93
C GLY A 59 -11.96 -34.11 5.88
N THR A 60 -11.65 -33.48 4.73
CA THR A 60 -10.72 -34.09 3.75
C THR A 60 -9.34 -34.29 4.39
N GLY A 61 -8.78 -35.50 4.31
CA GLY A 61 -7.43 -35.78 4.80
C GLY A 61 -6.33 -35.43 3.78
N LEU A 62 -5.09 -35.24 4.26
CA LEU A 62 -3.93 -35.09 3.37
C LEU A 62 -3.63 -36.39 2.62
N SER A 63 -3.48 -36.30 1.30
CA SER A 63 -3.06 -37.41 0.45
C SER A 63 -1.84 -37.03 -0.36
N LEU A 64 -0.66 -37.44 0.10
CA LEU A 64 0.61 -37.13 -0.56
C LEU A 64 0.65 -37.72 -1.99
N GLN A 65 0.87 -36.86 -2.97
CA GLN A 65 1.10 -37.21 -4.35
C GLN A 65 2.61 -37.24 -4.60
N SER A 66 3.13 -38.44 -4.83
CA SER A 66 4.54 -38.68 -5.15
C SER A 66 4.63 -39.36 -6.51
N GLY A 67 5.26 -38.70 -7.48
CA GLY A 67 5.40 -39.21 -8.85
C GLY A 67 4.25 -38.83 -9.80
N ALA A 68 3.21 -38.15 -9.31
CA ALA A 68 2.22 -37.47 -10.15
C ALA A 68 2.81 -36.14 -10.65
N ALA A 69 2.52 -35.77 -11.90
CA ALA A 69 2.99 -34.51 -12.46
C ALA A 69 2.22 -33.33 -11.85
N TYR A 70 2.94 -32.41 -11.21
CA TYR A 70 2.38 -31.14 -10.77
C TYR A 70 2.46 -30.09 -11.88
N SER A 71 1.44 -29.25 -11.94
CA SER A 71 1.42 -28.08 -12.82
C SER A 71 0.83 -26.87 -12.11
N CYS A 72 1.40 -25.71 -12.40
CA CYS A 72 0.86 -24.41 -12.05
C CYS A 72 0.87 -23.51 -13.29
N ILE A 73 -0.02 -22.52 -13.29
CA ILE A 73 -0.15 -21.55 -14.37
C ILE A 73 0.76 -20.37 -14.04
N LYS A 74 1.57 -19.95 -15.01
CA LYS A 74 2.31 -18.68 -14.87
C LYS A 74 1.42 -17.54 -15.37
N PRO A 75 1.05 -16.58 -14.51
CA PRO A 75 0.24 -15.46 -14.93
C PRO A 75 1.04 -14.57 -15.89
N ALA A 76 0.34 -13.93 -16.83
CA ALA A 76 0.96 -13.01 -17.79
C ALA A 76 1.47 -11.73 -17.09
N GLN A 77 0.68 -11.19 -16.16
CA GLN A 77 1.08 -10.13 -15.24
C GLN A 77 1.57 -10.75 -13.95
N SER A 78 2.77 -10.39 -13.51
CA SER A 78 3.34 -10.99 -12.29
C SER A 78 2.49 -10.64 -11.08
N MET A 79 2.13 -11.64 -10.29
CA MET A 79 1.47 -11.45 -9.00
C MET A 79 2.39 -10.65 -8.06
N PRO A 80 1.82 -9.85 -7.14
CA PRO A 80 2.59 -9.32 -6.02
C PRO A 80 3.20 -10.47 -5.22
N THR A 81 4.23 -10.18 -4.41
CA THR A 81 4.77 -11.19 -3.49
C THR A 81 3.65 -11.65 -2.55
N ILE A 82 3.36 -12.95 -2.57
CA ILE A 82 2.28 -13.54 -1.80
C ILE A 82 2.77 -13.84 -0.39
N VAL A 83 3.90 -14.55 -0.28
CA VAL A 83 4.49 -14.96 1.00
C VAL A 83 5.75 -14.13 1.22
N SER A 84 5.67 -13.19 2.15
CA SER A 84 6.80 -12.35 2.53
C SER A 84 7.78 -13.11 3.41
N SER A 85 9.09 -12.90 3.23
CA SER A 85 10.12 -13.43 4.13
C SER A 85 10.29 -12.59 5.41
N LYS A 86 9.69 -11.39 5.49
CA LYS A 86 9.82 -10.51 6.67
C LYS A 86 8.60 -10.55 7.60
N GLY A 87 7.56 -11.31 7.25
CA GLY A 87 6.32 -11.40 8.03
C GLY A 87 5.47 -10.12 7.98
N GLN A 88 5.73 -9.25 6.99
CA GLN A 88 4.87 -8.12 6.63
C GLN A 88 3.99 -8.57 5.46
N ASN A 89 2.67 -8.48 5.64
CA ASN A 89 1.71 -9.02 4.69
C ASN A 89 1.48 -7.99 3.58
N ASN A 90 1.65 -8.40 2.32
CA ASN A 90 1.41 -7.55 1.15
C ASN A 90 -0.08 -7.53 0.77
N ILE A 91 -0.95 -7.55 1.78
CA ILE A 91 -2.38 -7.81 1.63
C ILE A 91 -3.03 -6.79 0.70
N ASP A 92 -2.66 -5.51 0.77
CA ASP A 92 -3.26 -4.50 -0.11
C ASP A 92 -2.86 -4.69 -1.57
N ALA A 93 -1.62 -5.09 -1.87
CA ALA A 93 -1.24 -5.39 -3.25
C ALA A 93 -1.89 -6.70 -3.73
N ILE A 94 -2.01 -7.71 -2.86
CA ILE A 94 -2.70 -8.96 -3.14
C ILE A 94 -4.19 -8.67 -3.43
N LYS A 95 -4.85 -7.86 -2.61
CA LYS A 95 -6.23 -7.37 -2.83
C LYS A 95 -6.33 -6.66 -4.17
N ARG A 96 -5.49 -5.65 -4.42
CA ARG A 96 -5.50 -4.91 -5.70
C ARG A 96 -5.33 -5.84 -6.90
N TYR A 97 -4.42 -6.80 -6.83
CA TYR A 97 -4.18 -7.72 -7.93
C TYR A 97 -5.37 -8.66 -8.14
N PHE A 98 -5.86 -9.34 -7.10
CA PHE A 98 -6.92 -10.35 -7.28
C PHE A 98 -8.33 -9.78 -7.38
N CYS A 99 -8.54 -8.51 -7.01
CA CYS A 99 -9.76 -7.76 -7.30
C CYS A 99 -9.70 -7.04 -8.66
N SER A 100 -8.62 -7.17 -9.42
CA SER A 100 -8.54 -6.60 -10.78
C SER A 100 -9.35 -7.43 -11.78
N GLU A 101 -9.89 -6.76 -12.81
CA GLU A 101 -10.51 -7.43 -13.96
C GLU A 101 -9.56 -8.46 -14.59
N TYR A 102 -8.28 -8.10 -14.74
CA TYR A 102 -7.24 -9.00 -15.24
C TYR A 102 -7.23 -10.34 -14.49
N ALA A 103 -7.22 -10.31 -13.16
CA ALA A 103 -7.18 -11.52 -12.37
C ALA A 103 -8.48 -12.33 -12.47
N CYS A 104 -9.63 -11.65 -12.53
CA CYS A 104 -10.92 -12.29 -12.72
C CYS A 104 -10.98 -13.05 -14.06
N MET A 105 -10.64 -12.38 -15.17
CA MET A 105 -10.61 -12.99 -16.51
C MET A 105 -9.62 -14.15 -16.60
N MET A 106 -8.41 -13.97 -16.04
CA MET A 106 -7.38 -15.01 -15.98
C MET A 106 -7.91 -16.27 -15.28
N VAL A 107 -8.60 -16.11 -14.15
CA VAL A 107 -9.13 -17.23 -13.38
C VAL A 107 -10.33 -17.86 -14.09
N ALA A 108 -11.28 -17.07 -14.59
CA ALA A 108 -12.45 -17.56 -15.32
C ALA A 108 -12.04 -18.47 -16.50
N GLN A 109 -11.10 -17.98 -17.32
CA GLN A 109 -10.56 -18.72 -18.46
C GLN A 109 -9.88 -20.02 -18.01
N ALA A 110 -9.01 -19.95 -17.00
CA ALA A 110 -8.28 -21.11 -16.52
C ALA A 110 -9.18 -22.16 -15.86
N ALA A 111 -10.27 -21.71 -15.20
CA ALA A 111 -11.21 -22.57 -14.48
C ALA A 111 -12.29 -23.16 -15.39
N GLY A 112 -12.44 -22.64 -16.61
CA GLY A 112 -13.55 -22.99 -17.50
C GLY A 112 -14.90 -22.55 -16.94
N VAL A 113 -14.91 -21.46 -16.17
CA VAL A 113 -16.11 -20.86 -15.59
C VAL A 113 -16.49 -19.64 -16.41
N ASP A 114 -17.79 -19.43 -16.58
CA ASP A 114 -18.32 -18.27 -17.30
C ASP A 114 -17.98 -16.98 -16.55
N TYR A 115 -17.22 -16.10 -17.22
CA TYR A 115 -16.79 -14.82 -16.68
C TYR A 115 -17.98 -13.91 -16.34
N GLU A 116 -19.04 -13.91 -17.14
CA GLU A 116 -20.24 -13.11 -16.91
C GLU A 116 -20.96 -13.53 -15.62
N ARG A 117 -20.97 -14.84 -15.34
CA ARG A 117 -21.53 -15.37 -14.08
C ARG A 117 -20.63 -15.06 -12.89
N MET A 118 -19.31 -14.98 -13.10
CA MET A 118 -18.39 -14.52 -12.05
C MET A 118 -18.68 -13.07 -11.69
N ILE A 119 -18.71 -12.15 -12.67
CA ILE A 119 -18.94 -10.72 -12.42
C ILE A 119 -20.38 -10.36 -12.04
N ALA A 120 -21.35 -11.25 -12.30
CA ALA A 120 -22.73 -11.13 -11.83
C ALA A 120 -22.92 -11.52 -10.34
N GLY A 121 -21.84 -11.91 -9.65
CA GLY A 121 -21.85 -12.22 -8.22
C GLY A 121 -22.35 -13.61 -7.86
N GLU A 122 -22.58 -14.48 -8.85
CA GLU A 122 -22.97 -15.86 -8.59
C GLU A 122 -21.84 -16.67 -7.95
N TYR A 123 -20.59 -16.23 -8.15
CA TYR A 123 -19.40 -16.92 -7.69
C TYR A 123 -18.48 -16.02 -6.88
N LYS A 124 -17.57 -16.63 -6.12
CA LYS A 124 -16.47 -15.98 -5.39
C LYS A 124 -15.15 -16.67 -5.72
N LEU A 125 -14.03 -15.96 -5.58
CA LEU A 125 -12.71 -16.61 -5.57
C LEU A 125 -12.31 -16.94 -4.14
N LEU A 126 -12.05 -18.23 -3.88
CA LEU A 126 -11.34 -18.69 -2.70
C LEU A 126 -9.85 -18.78 -3.01
N ILE A 127 -9.04 -17.94 -2.39
CA ILE A 127 -7.61 -17.79 -2.68
C ILE A 127 -6.80 -18.25 -1.47
N GLU A 128 -5.86 -19.17 -1.66
CA GLU A 128 -4.96 -19.66 -0.62
C GLU A 128 -3.50 -19.41 -1.03
N PRO A 129 -2.64 -18.87 -0.15
CA PRO A 129 -1.22 -18.73 -0.44
C PRO A 129 -0.55 -20.10 -0.52
N ILE A 130 0.38 -20.25 -1.46
CA ILE A 130 1.22 -21.44 -1.65
C ILE A 130 2.68 -21.06 -1.37
N ALA A 131 3.41 -21.93 -0.68
CA ALA A 131 4.87 -21.89 -0.65
C ALA A 131 5.49 -23.13 -1.32
N TYR A 132 6.56 -22.90 -2.08
CA TYR A 132 7.35 -23.93 -2.74
C TYR A 132 8.73 -24.06 -2.07
N PHE A 133 8.93 -25.11 -1.27
CA PHE A 133 10.07 -25.21 -0.36
C PHE A 133 10.62 -26.63 -0.25
N THR A 134 11.88 -26.75 0.17
CA THR A 134 12.52 -28.03 0.45
C THR A 134 12.41 -28.35 1.93
N HIS A 135 11.92 -29.54 2.26
CA HIS A 135 11.88 -30.07 3.62
C HIS A 135 12.42 -31.50 3.62
N ASN A 136 13.37 -31.79 4.50
CA ASN A 136 14.14 -33.04 4.54
C ASN A 136 14.68 -33.51 3.17
N GLY A 137 15.18 -32.57 2.37
CA GLY A 137 15.79 -32.82 1.06
C GLY A 137 14.79 -33.07 -0.06
N GLN A 138 13.49 -33.03 0.22
CA GLN A 138 12.41 -33.19 -0.76
C GLN A 138 11.74 -31.86 -1.03
N TYR A 139 11.37 -31.61 -2.29
CA TYR A 139 10.75 -30.35 -2.72
C TYR A 139 9.23 -30.46 -2.67
N TYR A 140 8.59 -29.60 -1.87
CA TYR A 140 7.16 -29.59 -1.61
C TYR A 140 6.47 -28.30 -2.09
N CYS A 141 5.21 -28.44 -2.48
CA CYS A 141 4.24 -27.36 -2.59
C CYS A 141 3.16 -27.59 -1.53
N MET A 142 2.91 -26.57 -0.70
CA MET A 142 1.84 -26.62 0.31
C MET A 142 1.12 -25.28 0.42
N THR A 143 -0.20 -25.31 0.61
CA THR A 143 -0.94 -24.18 1.18
C THR A 143 -0.69 -24.05 2.69
N ALA A 144 -1.10 -22.94 3.29
CA ALA A 144 -1.06 -22.77 4.75
C ALA A 144 -1.82 -23.89 5.49
N THR A 145 -3.02 -24.23 5.01
CA THR A 145 -3.86 -25.29 5.56
C THR A 145 -3.14 -26.65 5.52
N GLU A 146 -2.53 -26.97 4.38
CA GLU A 146 -1.79 -28.21 4.20
C GLU A 146 -0.55 -28.29 5.11
N ALA A 147 0.16 -27.17 5.29
CA ALA A 147 1.31 -27.09 6.19
C ALA A 147 0.90 -27.34 7.66
N GLY A 148 -0.22 -26.77 8.11
CA GLY A 148 -0.75 -26.99 9.46
C GLY A 148 -1.17 -28.44 9.69
N LEU A 149 -1.86 -29.06 8.72
CA LEU A 149 -2.25 -30.47 8.78
C LEU A 149 -1.03 -31.41 8.76
N TYR A 150 -0.05 -31.14 7.90
CA TYR A 150 1.16 -31.94 7.80
C TYR A 150 2.00 -31.84 9.07
N ASP A 151 2.06 -30.67 9.70
CA ASP A 151 2.75 -30.51 10.99
C ASP A 151 2.09 -31.32 12.11
N GLN A 152 0.76 -31.36 12.17
CA GLN A 152 0.02 -32.22 13.10
C GLN A 152 0.36 -33.71 12.88
N MET A 153 0.37 -34.17 11.62
CA MET A 153 0.67 -35.57 11.28
C MET A 153 2.14 -35.95 11.57
N SER A 154 3.06 -35.01 11.35
CA SER A 154 4.50 -35.24 11.54
C SER A 154 4.99 -35.01 12.97
N GLY A 155 4.10 -34.72 13.91
CA GLY A 155 4.44 -34.50 15.32
C GLY A 155 5.23 -33.22 15.57
N GLY A 156 4.97 -32.16 14.79
CA GLY A 156 5.63 -30.86 14.94
C GLY A 156 6.95 -30.72 14.17
N ALA A 157 7.31 -31.71 13.33
CA ALA A 157 8.59 -31.72 12.65
C ALA A 157 8.72 -30.56 11.64
N LEU A 158 7.66 -30.25 10.89
CA LEU A 158 7.65 -29.18 9.91
C LEU A 158 7.81 -27.82 10.60
N ARG A 159 7.06 -27.57 11.67
CA ARG A 159 7.16 -26.38 12.49
C ARG A 159 8.55 -26.26 13.06
N LYS A 160 9.14 -27.33 13.58
CA LYS A 160 10.49 -27.29 14.18
C LYS A 160 11.57 -26.81 13.21
N THR A 161 11.50 -27.22 11.93
CA THR A 161 12.53 -26.89 10.94
C THR A 161 12.19 -25.66 10.10
N MET A 162 10.91 -25.35 9.90
CA MET A 162 10.42 -24.32 8.97
C MET A 162 9.46 -23.31 9.62
N THR A 163 9.52 -23.12 10.95
CA THR A 163 8.54 -22.34 11.76
C THR A 163 8.16 -21.01 11.12
N SER A 164 9.16 -20.22 10.73
CA SER A 164 8.95 -18.86 10.24
C SER A 164 8.19 -18.81 8.93
N LEU A 165 8.34 -19.82 8.07
CA LEU A 165 7.57 -19.93 6.85
C LEU A 165 6.19 -20.50 7.14
N THR A 166 6.14 -21.75 7.62
CA THR A 166 4.93 -22.57 7.59
C THR A 166 3.93 -22.22 8.68
N HIS A 167 4.39 -21.60 9.79
CA HIS A 167 3.56 -21.28 10.94
C HIS A 167 3.53 -19.78 11.24
N LYS A 168 4.03 -18.95 10.34
CA LYS A 168 3.97 -17.50 10.49
C LYS A 168 3.69 -16.85 9.15
N ASN A 169 4.66 -16.83 8.24
CA ASN A 169 4.55 -16.01 7.04
C ASN A 169 3.52 -16.54 6.03
N LEU A 170 3.49 -17.85 5.80
CA LEU A 170 2.54 -18.49 4.88
C LEU A 170 1.08 -18.35 5.36
N PRO A 171 0.72 -18.68 6.62
CA PRO A 171 -0.65 -18.51 7.09
C PRO A 171 -1.08 -17.05 7.26
N LEU A 172 -0.17 -16.13 7.53
CA LEU A 172 -0.51 -14.70 7.70
C LEU A 172 -0.49 -13.92 6.38
N ALA A 173 -0.03 -14.53 5.28
CA ALA A 173 -0.02 -13.90 3.96
C ALA A 173 -1.42 -13.47 3.49
N MET A 174 -2.45 -14.23 3.86
CA MET A 174 -3.86 -13.90 3.60
C MET A 174 -4.72 -14.38 4.77
N PHE A 175 -5.66 -13.57 5.19
CA PHE A 175 -6.71 -13.93 6.14
C PHE A 175 -7.90 -13.01 5.92
N LEU A 176 -9.07 -13.43 6.40
CA LEU A 176 -10.30 -12.68 6.19
C LEU A 176 -10.44 -11.56 7.22
N GLU A 177 -10.80 -10.37 6.75
CA GLU A 177 -11.24 -9.24 7.59
C GLU A 177 -12.72 -9.37 7.96
N PHE A 178 -13.50 -10.05 7.12
CA PHE A 178 -14.92 -10.34 7.33
C PHE A 178 -15.15 -11.85 7.25
N SER A 179 -15.99 -12.39 8.13
CA SER A 179 -16.29 -13.83 8.08
C SER A 179 -17.11 -14.13 6.84
N ASP A 180 -16.72 -15.14 6.07
CA ASP A 180 -17.45 -15.57 4.88
C ASP A 180 -17.20 -17.06 4.62
N LEU A 181 -18.13 -17.73 3.94
CA LEU A 181 -18.10 -19.14 3.59
C LEU A 181 -17.81 -20.08 4.78
N GLY A 182 -18.28 -19.70 5.98
CA GLY A 182 -18.07 -20.45 7.21
C GLY A 182 -16.66 -20.33 7.82
N ILE A 183 -15.79 -19.49 7.26
CA ILE A 183 -14.48 -19.16 7.80
C ILE A 183 -14.60 -17.84 8.55
N SER A 184 -14.18 -17.83 9.82
CA SER A 184 -14.21 -16.61 10.64
C SER A 184 -13.18 -15.58 10.18
N ALA A 185 -13.47 -14.30 10.42
CA ALA A 185 -12.46 -13.25 10.33
C ALA A 185 -11.33 -13.48 11.34
N TRP A 186 -10.09 -13.19 10.95
CA TRP A 186 -8.95 -13.33 11.85
C TRP A 186 -8.74 -12.05 12.67
N THR A 187 -8.93 -12.15 13.98
CA THR A 187 -8.71 -11.06 14.94
C THR A 187 -7.53 -11.31 15.87
N GLY A 188 -6.83 -12.42 15.67
CA GLY A 188 -5.69 -12.83 16.48
C GLY A 188 -4.39 -12.14 16.07
N ASN A 189 -3.28 -12.66 16.58
CA ASN A 189 -1.96 -12.08 16.33
C ASN A 189 -1.57 -12.17 14.84
N THR A 190 -1.18 -11.05 14.21
CA THR A 190 -0.77 -10.99 12.79
C THR A 190 0.74 -10.89 12.59
N THR A 191 1.52 -10.94 13.67
CA THR A 191 3.00 -10.81 13.64
C THR A 191 3.71 -11.98 14.34
N GLY A 192 2.99 -12.79 15.10
CA GLY A 192 3.49 -13.95 15.83
C GLY A 192 3.45 -15.26 15.04
N THR A 193 4.06 -16.29 15.60
CA THR A 193 3.85 -17.67 15.11
C THR A 193 2.46 -18.14 15.54
N GLN A 194 1.75 -18.75 14.61
CA GLN A 194 0.40 -19.26 14.76
C GLN A 194 0.43 -20.75 15.10
N ASN A 195 -0.61 -21.21 15.79
CA ASN A 195 -0.76 -22.62 16.10
C ASN A 195 -1.50 -23.35 14.96
N ASN A 196 -1.43 -24.68 14.94
CA ASN A 196 -1.99 -25.47 13.86
C ASN A 196 -3.52 -25.32 13.79
N SER A 197 -4.22 -25.20 14.92
CA SER A 197 -5.67 -25.01 14.92
C SER A 197 -6.07 -23.73 14.20
N ASP A 198 -5.44 -22.59 14.49
CA ASP A 198 -5.76 -21.30 13.90
C ASP A 198 -5.40 -21.27 12.40
N ILE A 199 -4.28 -21.90 12.04
CA ILE A 199 -3.85 -22.07 10.63
C ILE A 199 -4.90 -22.86 9.85
N ILE A 200 -5.33 -23.99 10.39
CA ILE A 200 -6.26 -24.89 9.72
C ILE A 200 -7.65 -24.27 9.66
N SER A 201 -8.14 -23.65 10.73
CA SER A 201 -9.51 -23.15 10.82
C SER A 201 -9.74 -21.81 10.12
N THR A 202 -8.75 -20.91 10.13
CA THR A 202 -9.05 -19.47 9.95
C THR A 202 -8.05 -18.71 9.08
N LEU A 203 -6.77 -19.09 9.11
CA LEU A 203 -5.70 -18.35 8.42
C LEU A 203 -5.32 -18.95 7.06
N GLY A 204 -4.59 -18.19 6.27
CA GLY A 204 -4.06 -18.58 4.96
C GLY A 204 -5.14 -18.66 3.90
N VAL A 205 -6.05 -17.68 3.87
CA VAL A 205 -7.17 -17.63 2.92
C VAL A 205 -7.64 -16.20 2.68
N GLY A 206 -7.96 -15.87 1.44
CA GLY A 206 -8.66 -14.66 1.01
C GLY A 206 -9.90 -15.04 0.21
N ILE A 207 -10.93 -14.19 0.25
CA ILE A 207 -12.15 -14.34 -0.55
C ILE A 207 -12.35 -13.06 -1.35
N VAL A 208 -12.59 -13.19 -2.66
CA VAL A 208 -12.92 -12.08 -3.57
C VAL A 208 -14.38 -12.19 -3.99
N TRP A 209 -15.11 -11.09 -3.82
CA TRP A 209 -16.48 -10.91 -4.28
C TRP A 209 -16.52 -10.22 -5.64
N PHE A 210 -17.62 -10.41 -6.35
CA PHE A 210 -17.82 -9.89 -7.69
C PHE A 210 -19.22 -9.30 -7.78
N ASP A 211 -19.41 -8.18 -7.10
CA ASP A 211 -20.71 -7.59 -6.83
C ASP A 211 -21.21 -6.76 -8.03
N GLU A 212 -20.31 -6.36 -8.94
CA GLU A 212 -20.59 -5.46 -10.08
C GLU A 212 -19.71 -5.81 -11.31
N ALA A 213 -20.30 -5.75 -12.51
CA ALA A 213 -19.60 -5.97 -13.78
C ALA A 213 -18.53 -4.89 -14.04
N PRO A 214 -17.28 -5.24 -14.41
CA PRO A 214 -16.27 -4.26 -14.77
C PRO A 214 -16.68 -3.51 -16.05
N PRO A 215 -16.68 -2.16 -16.07
CA PRO A 215 -17.07 -1.40 -17.25
C PRO A 215 -16.01 -1.47 -18.38
N GLU A 216 -16.44 -1.62 -19.64
CA GLU A 216 -15.58 -1.58 -20.83
C GLU A 216 -15.02 -0.17 -21.12
N GLY A 217 -13.68 -0.03 -21.13
CA GLY A 217 -12.93 1.02 -21.83
C GLY A 217 -12.72 2.37 -21.11
N ASP A 218 -11.43 2.68 -20.88
CA ASP A 218 -10.83 3.94 -20.39
C ASP A 218 -11.22 4.42 -18.98
N ILE A 219 -10.51 3.86 -17.98
CA ILE A 219 -9.65 4.52 -17.00
C ILE A 219 -8.84 3.40 -16.34
N GLU A 220 -7.56 3.23 -16.72
CA GLU A 220 -6.59 2.59 -15.82
C GLU A 220 -6.59 3.44 -14.56
N ALA A 221 -6.90 2.86 -13.40
CA ALA A 221 -6.65 3.57 -12.15
C ALA A 221 -5.16 3.93 -12.13
N PRO A 222 -4.81 5.19 -11.86
CA PRO A 222 -3.42 5.61 -11.92
C PRO A 222 -2.57 4.79 -10.95
N ASP A 223 -1.37 4.40 -11.37
CA ASP A 223 -0.37 3.78 -10.49
C ASP A 223 -0.03 4.71 -9.31
N VAL A 224 -0.15 6.02 -9.54
CA VAL A 224 0.07 7.06 -8.55
C VAL A 224 -0.71 8.33 -8.89
N GLU A 225 -1.26 8.98 -7.88
CA GLU A 225 -1.90 10.28 -8.02
C GLU A 225 -0.99 11.38 -7.44
N TYR A 226 -0.72 12.41 -8.23
CA TYR A 226 0.03 13.60 -7.85
C TYR A 226 -0.85 14.85 -7.94
N ARG A 227 -0.44 15.93 -7.28
CA ARG A 227 -1.17 17.22 -7.34
C ARG A 227 -0.43 18.19 -8.24
N VAL A 228 -1.17 19.09 -8.88
CA VAL A 228 -0.59 20.16 -9.70
C VAL A 228 0.41 21.02 -8.90
N ASP A 229 1.47 21.47 -9.57
CA ASP A 229 2.46 22.43 -9.01
C ASP A 229 3.12 21.97 -7.69
N THR A 230 3.45 20.68 -7.58
CA THR A 230 4.13 20.09 -6.42
C THR A 230 5.42 19.37 -6.80
N ASP A 231 6.39 19.38 -5.89
CA ASP A 231 7.52 18.46 -5.96
C ASP A 231 7.04 17.05 -5.57
N VAL A 232 7.44 16.06 -6.36
CA VAL A 232 7.07 14.66 -6.15
C VAL A 232 8.29 13.75 -6.28
N ILE A 233 8.15 12.52 -5.79
CA ILE A 233 9.15 11.47 -5.96
C ILE A 233 8.51 10.29 -6.65
N THR A 234 9.13 9.84 -7.73
CA THR A 234 8.79 8.59 -8.42
C THR A 234 9.93 7.60 -8.20
N ALA A 235 9.58 6.38 -7.83
CA ALA A 235 10.55 5.37 -7.40
C ALA A 235 10.26 4.00 -8.02
N VAL A 236 11.33 3.26 -8.30
CA VAL A 236 11.28 1.85 -8.74
C VAL A 236 12.16 1.01 -7.82
N THR A 237 11.86 -0.28 -7.69
CA THR A 237 12.77 -1.21 -7.00
C THR A 237 13.65 -1.93 -8.00
N LEU A 238 14.96 -1.69 -7.93
CA LEU A 238 15.94 -2.46 -8.68
C LEU A 238 16.29 -3.75 -7.96
N ARG A 239 16.52 -4.80 -8.75
CA ARG A 239 17.00 -6.11 -8.30
C ARG A 239 18.15 -6.56 -9.21
N THR A 240 19.10 -7.28 -8.62
CA THR A 240 20.23 -7.87 -9.34
C THR A 240 20.52 -9.28 -8.83
N ASP A 241 20.96 -10.15 -9.72
CA ASP A 241 21.42 -11.50 -9.36
C ASP A 241 22.96 -11.59 -9.28
N THR A 242 23.66 -10.49 -9.59
CA THR A 242 25.13 -10.38 -9.57
C THR A 242 25.58 -9.16 -8.77
N ASP A 243 26.80 -9.18 -8.25
CA ASP A 243 27.40 -8.04 -7.56
C ASP A 243 27.53 -6.87 -8.51
N LEU A 244 26.83 -5.78 -8.21
CA LEU A 244 27.01 -4.51 -8.88
C LEU A 244 28.01 -3.72 -8.06
N THR A 245 29.17 -3.50 -8.64
CA THR A 245 30.31 -2.78 -8.05
C THR A 245 30.58 -1.52 -8.87
N PRO A 246 31.50 -0.65 -8.46
CA PRO A 246 31.92 0.48 -9.29
C PRO A 246 32.49 0.06 -10.66
N ASP A 247 32.92 -1.19 -10.82
CA ASP A 247 33.41 -1.71 -12.10
C ASP A 247 32.28 -2.11 -13.07
N ASN A 248 31.08 -2.36 -12.54
CA ASN A 248 29.90 -2.81 -13.30
C ASN A 248 28.58 -2.28 -12.68
N PRO A 249 28.41 -0.96 -12.52
CA PRO A 249 27.25 -0.42 -11.81
C PRO A 249 25.97 -0.51 -12.65
N ALA A 250 24.82 -0.53 -11.96
CA ALA A 250 23.54 -0.32 -12.62
C ALA A 250 23.24 1.17 -12.85
N SER A 251 22.37 1.42 -13.81
CA SER A 251 21.79 2.75 -14.03
C SER A 251 20.30 2.66 -14.35
N VAL A 252 19.55 3.67 -13.92
CA VAL A 252 18.11 3.82 -14.16
C VAL A 252 17.87 5.14 -14.85
N THR A 253 17.05 5.12 -15.88
CA THR A 253 16.66 6.30 -16.63
C THR A 253 15.14 6.40 -16.62
N PHE A 254 14.62 7.47 -16.00
CA PHE A 254 13.22 7.82 -16.00
C PHE A 254 12.96 8.83 -17.11
N HIS A 255 11.94 8.59 -17.92
CA HIS A 255 11.45 9.54 -18.91
C HIS A 255 10.10 10.08 -18.44
N ILE A 256 10.10 11.36 -18.06
CA ILE A 256 8.95 12.05 -17.46
C ILE A 256 8.75 13.34 -18.22
N LEU A 257 7.58 13.53 -18.85
CA LEU A 257 7.22 14.76 -19.57
C LEU A 257 8.28 15.22 -20.60
N GLY A 258 8.88 14.27 -21.32
CA GLY A 258 9.96 14.54 -22.28
C GLY A 258 11.31 14.89 -21.65
N THR A 259 11.40 14.98 -20.31
CA THR A 259 12.64 15.14 -19.57
C THR A 259 13.20 13.77 -19.17
N THR A 260 14.52 13.65 -19.21
CA THR A 260 15.22 12.41 -18.84
C THR A 260 15.98 12.60 -17.53
N TYR A 261 15.65 11.79 -16.53
CA TYR A 261 16.32 11.76 -15.24
C TYR A 261 17.12 10.47 -15.14
N ARG A 262 18.42 10.58 -14.89
CA ARG A 262 19.31 9.42 -14.86
C ARG A 262 19.97 9.28 -13.49
N VAL A 263 19.83 8.09 -12.91
CA VAL A 263 20.53 7.68 -11.69
C VAL A 263 21.59 6.67 -12.10
N ASN A 264 22.86 6.98 -11.80
CA ASN A 264 24.02 6.16 -12.16
C ASN A 264 24.69 5.59 -10.91
N ASP A 265 25.71 4.77 -11.15
CA ASP A 265 26.63 4.28 -10.12
C ASP A 265 25.91 3.53 -9.00
N VAL A 266 24.80 2.86 -9.35
CA VAL A 266 24.00 2.07 -8.40
C VAL A 266 24.71 0.75 -8.19
N VAL A 267 25.28 0.59 -7.00
CA VAL A 267 25.91 -0.63 -6.52
C VAL A 267 24.91 -1.37 -5.64
N ILE A 268 24.82 -2.69 -5.78
CA ILE A 268 23.91 -3.56 -5.03
C ILE A 268 24.61 -4.91 -4.97
N PRO A 269 24.77 -5.53 -3.79
CA PRO A 269 25.33 -6.88 -3.70
C PRO A 269 24.40 -7.88 -4.41
N ALA A 270 24.99 -8.98 -4.91
CA ALA A 270 24.27 -10.03 -5.61
C ALA A 270 23.08 -10.54 -4.79
N GLY A 271 21.89 -10.59 -5.40
CA GLY A 271 20.67 -11.11 -4.77
C GLY A 271 19.96 -10.12 -3.85
N ASP A 272 20.45 -8.87 -3.73
CA ASP A 272 19.77 -7.81 -2.98
C ASP A 272 19.01 -6.84 -3.90
N SER A 273 18.39 -5.83 -3.30
CA SER A 273 17.56 -4.85 -3.97
C SER A 273 17.74 -3.46 -3.37
N GLN A 274 17.44 -2.44 -4.18
CA GLN A 274 17.46 -1.06 -3.74
C GLN A 274 16.32 -0.30 -4.41
N VAL A 275 15.67 0.59 -3.67
CA VAL A 275 14.77 1.57 -4.26
C VAL A 275 15.60 2.65 -4.95
N VAL A 276 15.29 2.96 -6.20
CA VAL A 276 15.91 4.04 -6.96
C VAL A 276 14.82 5.02 -7.35
N TRP A 277 15.08 6.30 -7.16
CA TRP A 277 14.05 7.33 -7.30
C TRP A 277 14.59 8.59 -7.94
N VAL A 278 13.68 9.40 -8.46
CA VAL A 278 13.95 10.74 -8.96
C VAL A 278 12.96 11.71 -8.33
N LYS A 279 13.45 12.92 -8.05
CA LYS A 279 12.63 14.05 -7.61
C LYS A 279 12.39 14.96 -8.79
N TRP A 280 11.12 15.29 -9.04
CA TRP A 280 10.71 16.16 -10.15
C TRP A 280 9.50 17.00 -9.73
N HIS A 281 9.10 17.93 -10.59
CA HIS A 281 8.03 18.88 -10.31
C HIS A 281 6.87 18.69 -11.28
N THR A 282 5.65 18.59 -10.76
CA THR A 282 4.46 18.34 -11.57
C THR A 282 4.01 19.58 -12.35
N PRO A 283 3.42 19.42 -13.53
CA PRO A 283 2.70 20.47 -14.24
C PRO A 283 1.69 21.22 -13.38
N SER A 284 1.40 22.46 -13.76
CA SER A 284 0.41 23.31 -13.10
C SER A 284 -1.04 23.05 -13.55
N THR A 285 -1.27 22.08 -14.44
CA THR A 285 -2.60 21.74 -14.97
C THR A 285 -2.83 20.23 -14.89
N PRO A 286 -4.05 19.79 -14.54
CA PRO A 286 -4.39 18.38 -14.49
C PRO A 286 -4.12 17.67 -15.82
N GLN A 287 -3.53 16.48 -15.75
CA GLN A 287 -3.26 15.63 -16.91
C GLN A 287 -2.77 14.24 -16.47
N THR A 288 -2.92 13.26 -17.35
CA THR A 288 -2.28 11.96 -17.22
C THR A 288 -0.86 12.00 -17.77
N VAL A 289 0.11 11.52 -17.00
CA VAL A 289 1.52 11.43 -17.37
C VAL A 289 1.94 9.97 -17.37
N ILE A 290 2.37 9.48 -18.54
CA ILE A 290 3.00 8.17 -18.65
C ILE A 290 4.50 8.34 -18.38
N ILE A 291 4.99 7.69 -17.33
CA ILE A 291 6.41 7.65 -16.96
C ILE A 291 6.96 6.31 -17.39
N THR A 292 8.02 6.31 -18.20
CA THR A 292 8.71 5.07 -18.58
C THR A 292 10.08 4.99 -17.92
N VAL A 293 10.50 3.79 -17.58
CA VAL A 293 11.73 3.51 -16.84
C VAL A 293 12.55 2.49 -17.59
N SER A 294 13.77 2.87 -17.95
CA SER A 294 14.76 2.00 -18.56
C SER A 294 15.87 1.67 -17.57
N VAL A 295 16.20 0.39 -17.44
CA VAL A 295 17.23 -0.10 -16.51
C VAL A 295 18.36 -0.77 -17.28
N SER A 296 19.60 -0.52 -16.87
CA SER A 296 20.80 -1.21 -17.35
C SER A 296 21.59 -1.77 -16.17
N GLY A 297 22.16 -2.97 -16.32
CA GLY A 297 22.93 -3.66 -15.28
C GLY A 297 22.08 -4.31 -14.17
N ALA A 298 20.77 -4.08 -14.14
CA ALA A 298 19.82 -4.65 -13.18
C ALA A 298 18.45 -4.85 -13.85
N TYR A 299 17.44 -5.31 -13.09
CA TYR A 299 16.06 -5.41 -13.57
C TYR A 299 15.05 -4.79 -12.60
N THR A 300 13.91 -4.37 -13.14
CA THR A 300 12.73 -3.86 -12.41
C THR A 300 11.48 -4.61 -12.87
N ALA A 301 10.49 -4.77 -11.98
CA ALA A 301 9.18 -5.34 -12.33
C ALA A 301 8.19 -4.29 -12.86
N GLN A 302 8.53 -3.00 -12.70
CA GLN A 302 7.72 -1.86 -13.12
C GLN A 302 8.58 -0.94 -13.98
N ASP A 303 8.28 -0.92 -15.27
CA ASP A 303 8.96 -0.14 -16.30
C ASP A 303 8.08 0.97 -16.90
N THR A 304 6.80 1.00 -16.51
CA THR A 304 5.82 2.02 -16.89
C THR A 304 4.96 2.38 -15.69
N PHE A 305 4.65 3.67 -15.53
CA PHE A 305 3.73 4.20 -14.53
C PHE A 305 2.75 5.15 -15.20
N VAL A 306 1.47 5.02 -14.90
CA VAL A 306 0.45 6.02 -15.22
C VAL A 306 0.26 6.90 -13.99
N ALA A 307 0.78 8.13 -14.05
CA ALA A 307 0.59 9.13 -13.01
C ALA A 307 -0.57 10.06 -13.38
N GLU A 308 -1.58 10.15 -12.53
CA GLU A 308 -2.65 11.14 -12.69
C GLU A 308 -2.30 12.39 -11.90
N ILE A 309 -2.26 13.54 -12.58
CA ILE A 309 -2.06 14.83 -11.93
C ILE A 309 -3.43 15.47 -11.77
N VAL A 310 -3.86 15.67 -10.53
CA VAL A 310 -5.17 16.22 -10.17
C VAL A 310 -5.05 17.63 -9.59
N ASP A 311 -6.09 18.43 -9.78
CA ASP A 311 -6.26 19.71 -9.09
C ASP A 311 -7.40 19.59 -8.08
N LEU A 312 -7.07 19.78 -6.80
CA LEU A 312 -8.06 19.73 -5.72
C LEU A 312 -8.96 20.97 -5.68
N ASN A 313 -8.61 22.04 -6.42
CA ASN A 313 -9.37 23.29 -6.42
C ASN A 313 -10.65 23.25 -7.26
N GLU A 314 -11.01 22.10 -7.85
CA GLU A 314 -12.23 21.95 -8.65
C GLU A 314 -13.51 21.73 -7.81
N HIS A 315 -13.38 21.50 -6.50
CA HIS A 315 -14.48 21.10 -5.60
C HIS A 315 -14.78 22.11 -4.48
N ILE A 316 -14.81 23.41 -4.80
CA ILE A 316 -15.02 24.49 -3.82
C ILE A 316 -16.47 24.45 -3.27
N PRO A 317 -16.70 24.58 -1.95
CA PRO A 317 -18.04 24.64 -1.37
C PRO A 317 -18.84 25.84 -1.88
N PRO A 318 -20.16 25.67 -2.14
CA PRO A 318 -21.03 26.78 -2.50
C PRO A 318 -21.15 27.82 -1.37
N ASP A 319 -21.54 29.04 -1.71
CA ASP A 319 -21.84 30.09 -0.73
C ASP A 319 -23.10 29.75 0.07
N PRO A 320 -23.03 29.62 1.41
CA PRO A 320 -24.22 29.41 2.22
C PRO A 320 -25.09 30.67 2.25
N MET A 321 -26.37 30.52 1.91
CA MET A 321 -27.36 31.59 1.97
C MET A 321 -28.17 31.54 3.26
N ALA A 322 -28.65 32.69 3.73
CA ALA A 322 -29.55 32.76 4.88
C ALA A 322 -30.84 31.93 4.68
N THR A 323 -31.28 31.77 3.42
CA THR A 323 -32.48 30.99 3.06
C THR A 323 -32.26 29.48 2.97
N ASP A 324 -31.01 29.00 3.12
CA ASP A 324 -30.72 27.58 3.00
C ASP A 324 -31.36 26.79 4.12
N THR A 325 -31.76 25.55 3.81
CA THR A 325 -32.29 24.61 4.78
C THR A 325 -31.76 23.22 4.49
N SER A 326 -31.57 22.40 5.53
CA SER A 326 -31.23 20.98 5.37
C SER A 326 -32.14 20.12 6.26
N PRO A 327 -33.40 19.88 5.82
CA PRO A 327 -34.34 19.07 6.58
C PRO A 327 -33.81 17.64 6.76
N GLY A 328 -33.75 17.16 8.00
CA GLY A 328 -33.28 15.81 8.31
C GLY A 328 -31.76 15.66 8.40
N TYR A 329 -31.01 16.76 8.36
CA TYR A 329 -29.57 16.73 8.63
C TYR A 329 -29.25 16.13 9.99
N SER A 330 -28.19 15.33 10.04
CA SER A 330 -27.59 14.83 11.27
C SER A 330 -26.07 14.94 11.17
N ILE A 331 -25.42 15.06 12.33
CA ILE A 331 -23.97 15.24 12.39
C ILE A 331 -23.28 13.93 11.96
N PRO A 332 -22.46 13.97 10.89
CA PRO A 332 -21.71 12.80 10.44
C PRO A 332 -20.62 12.38 11.44
N ALA A 333 -20.22 11.12 11.39
CA ALA A 333 -18.98 10.68 12.00
C ALA A 333 -17.77 11.27 11.24
N LEU A 334 -16.65 11.48 11.95
CA LEU A 334 -15.42 11.92 11.29
C LEU A 334 -14.95 10.87 10.26
N PRO A 335 -14.39 11.31 9.12
CA PRO A 335 -13.81 10.39 8.14
C PRO A 335 -12.71 9.52 8.75
N ASN A 336 -12.62 8.27 8.30
CA ASN A 336 -11.56 7.34 8.66
C ASN A 336 -10.61 7.12 7.47
N GLU A 337 -10.02 8.22 7.00
CA GLU A 337 -9.12 8.19 5.86
C GLU A 337 -7.80 7.49 6.18
N SER A 338 -7.21 6.87 5.16
CA SER A 338 -5.88 6.28 5.30
C SER A 338 -4.82 7.37 5.53
N GLN A 339 -3.79 7.05 6.32
CA GLN A 339 -2.65 7.94 6.53
C GLN A 339 -1.36 7.14 6.62
N LYS A 340 -0.28 7.69 6.08
CA LYS A 340 1.07 7.12 6.20
C LYS A 340 1.94 8.07 7.00
N LEU A 341 2.18 7.71 8.26
CA LEU A 341 2.91 8.58 9.20
C LEU A 341 4.42 8.39 9.18
N THR A 342 4.91 7.26 8.67
CA THR A 342 6.35 6.92 8.65
C THR A 342 6.74 6.22 7.35
N ALA A 343 7.99 6.41 6.93
CA ALA A 343 8.56 5.80 5.73
C ALA A 343 10.03 5.43 5.98
N ASN A 344 10.51 4.34 5.37
CA ASN A 344 11.90 3.89 5.51
C ASN A 344 12.43 3.39 4.18
N TRP A 345 13.67 3.75 3.85
CA TRP A 345 14.36 3.31 2.63
C TRP A 345 15.86 3.30 2.87
N GLY A 346 16.67 2.93 1.88
CA GLY A 346 18.10 2.99 2.03
C GLY A 346 18.85 2.70 0.76
N VAL A 347 20.15 2.95 0.79
CA VAL A 347 21.06 2.84 -0.34
C VAL A 347 22.26 2.00 0.04
N TRP A 348 22.74 1.23 -0.93
CA TRP A 348 23.98 0.50 -0.85
C TRP A 348 25.14 1.39 -1.29
N SER A 349 26.25 1.22 -0.58
CA SER A 349 27.58 1.67 -0.97
C SER A 349 28.52 0.48 -0.87
N CYS A 350 29.67 0.54 -1.54
CA CYS A 350 30.72 -0.45 -1.34
C CYS A 350 32.10 0.18 -1.46
N TYR A 351 33.09 -0.51 -0.90
CA TYR A 351 34.48 -0.12 -0.95
C TYR A 351 35.37 -1.34 -1.13
N TRP A 352 36.54 -1.13 -1.74
CA TRP A 352 37.50 -2.20 -1.98
C TRP A 352 38.29 -2.51 -0.70
N VAL A 353 38.32 -3.78 -0.30
CA VAL A 353 39.15 -4.29 0.79
C VAL A 353 40.36 -5.00 0.17
N PRO A 354 41.57 -4.41 0.23
CA PRO A 354 42.75 -4.98 -0.40
C PRO A 354 43.25 -6.21 0.36
N VAL A 355 43.59 -7.26 -0.38
CA VAL A 355 44.22 -8.48 0.15
C VAL A 355 45.49 -8.72 -0.62
N TRP A 356 46.61 -8.26 -0.08
CA TRP A 356 47.91 -8.41 -0.71
C TRP A 356 48.47 -9.82 -0.51
N VAL A 357 48.55 -10.58 -1.59
CA VAL A 357 49.13 -11.93 -1.64
C VAL A 357 50.49 -11.85 -2.33
N TRP A 358 51.50 -12.48 -1.73
CA TRP A 358 52.81 -12.60 -2.36
C TRP A 358 52.79 -13.74 -3.38
N CYS A 359 53.03 -13.40 -4.64
CA CYS A 359 53.22 -14.36 -5.72
C CYS A 359 54.71 -14.56 -5.95
N ASP A 360 55.22 -15.72 -5.52
CA ASP A 360 56.60 -16.14 -5.69
C ASP A 360 56.81 -16.78 -7.08
N HIS A 361 57.79 -16.29 -7.85
CA HIS A 361 58.21 -16.84 -9.14
C HIS A 361 59.55 -17.59 -9.05
N GLY A 362 60.02 -17.92 -7.83
CA GLY A 362 61.23 -18.72 -7.61
C GLY A 362 62.51 -17.89 -7.75
N GLU A 363 63.46 -18.36 -8.56
CA GLU A 363 64.79 -17.72 -8.69
C GLU A 363 64.74 -16.31 -9.32
N ASP A 364 63.64 -15.98 -10.00
CA ASP A 364 63.40 -14.68 -10.63
C ASP A 364 62.76 -13.64 -9.68
N GLY A 365 62.53 -13.98 -8.40
CA GLY A 365 61.91 -13.13 -7.39
C GLY A 365 60.39 -13.29 -7.28
N GLY A 366 59.68 -12.29 -6.74
CA GLY A 366 58.23 -12.31 -6.58
C GLY A 366 57.61 -10.91 -6.60
N HIS A 367 56.28 -10.81 -6.64
CA HIS A 367 55.56 -9.54 -6.52
C HIS A 367 54.27 -9.69 -5.71
N TRP A 368 53.78 -8.58 -5.16
CA TRP A 368 52.49 -8.54 -4.46
C TRP A 368 51.35 -8.35 -5.47
N VAL A 369 50.32 -9.19 -5.38
CA VAL A 369 49.06 -9.07 -6.13
C VAL A 369 47.94 -8.76 -5.14
N ASP A 370 47.07 -7.81 -5.49
CA ASP A 370 45.85 -7.54 -4.72
C ASP A 370 44.74 -8.50 -5.17
N GLU A 371 44.42 -9.47 -4.32
CA GLU A 371 43.29 -10.38 -4.48
C GLU A 371 42.11 -9.95 -3.58
N GLY A 372 41.98 -8.64 -3.36
CA GLY A 372 40.92 -8.03 -2.59
C GLY A 372 39.51 -8.29 -3.12
N TYR A 373 38.53 -7.72 -2.42
CA TYR A 373 37.12 -7.86 -2.76
C TYR A 373 36.33 -6.60 -2.39
N TRP A 374 35.15 -6.45 -2.98
CA TRP A 374 34.23 -5.37 -2.63
C TRP A 374 33.43 -5.74 -1.37
N GLU A 375 33.52 -4.90 -0.35
CA GLU A 375 32.69 -4.98 0.86
C GLU A 375 31.55 -3.96 0.74
N TYR A 376 30.33 -4.38 1.09
CA TYR A 376 29.11 -3.58 0.93
C TYR A 376 28.61 -3.06 2.28
N GLU A 377 28.11 -1.82 2.28
CA GLU A 377 27.45 -1.18 3.41
C GLU A 377 26.07 -0.67 3.00
N TYR A 378 25.08 -0.83 3.88
CA TYR A 378 23.73 -0.32 3.68
C TYR A 378 23.46 0.87 4.59
N THR A 379 23.15 2.02 4.00
CA THR A 379 22.71 3.21 4.74
C THR A 379 21.19 3.30 4.70
N GLY A 380 20.56 3.05 5.85
CA GLY A 380 19.12 3.23 6.03
C GLY A 380 18.75 4.67 6.38
N TYR A 381 17.59 5.11 5.89
CA TYR A 381 16.97 6.39 6.17
C TYR A 381 15.54 6.19 6.64
N SER A 382 15.06 7.15 7.42
CA SER A 382 13.70 7.18 7.96
C SER A 382 13.09 8.57 7.87
N ALA A 383 11.78 8.62 7.69
CA ALA A 383 11.00 9.84 7.75
C ALA A 383 9.70 9.62 8.52
N SER A 384 9.22 10.66 9.19
CA SER A 384 7.93 10.69 9.87
C SER A 384 7.27 12.06 9.76
N ILE A 385 5.95 12.07 9.66
CA ILE A 385 5.14 13.29 9.67
C ILE A 385 4.29 13.35 10.93
N SER A 386 4.17 14.54 11.49
CA SER A 386 3.27 14.86 12.60
C SER A 386 2.56 16.18 12.29
N GLY A 387 1.44 16.46 12.96
CA GLY A 387 0.69 17.66 12.68
C GLY A 387 -0.29 18.03 13.76
N VAL A 388 -0.68 19.30 13.73
CA VAL A 388 -1.68 19.89 14.63
C VAL A 388 -2.57 20.84 13.83
N MET A 389 -3.83 20.90 14.22
CA MET A 389 -4.84 21.79 13.64
C MET A 389 -5.47 22.61 14.76
N SER A 390 -5.76 23.88 14.48
CA SER A 390 -6.54 24.77 15.33
C SER A 390 -7.66 25.38 14.51
N LEU A 391 -8.91 25.15 14.91
CA LEU A 391 -10.11 25.76 14.35
C LEU A 391 -10.68 26.79 15.34
N MET A 392 -10.97 27.99 14.85
CA MET A 392 -11.51 29.09 15.65
C MET A 392 -12.58 29.86 14.88
N PRO A 393 -13.52 30.53 15.57
CA PRO A 393 -14.34 31.56 14.96
C PRO A 393 -13.47 32.61 14.27
N ASP A 394 -13.96 33.17 13.17
CA ASP A 394 -13.29 34.27 12.49
C ASP A 394 -13.22 35.53 13.38
N ASP A 395 -12.20 36.37 13.19
CA ASP A 395 -11.90 37.50 14.10
C ASP A 395 -12.98 38.58 14.14
N ILE A 396 -13.89 38.60 13.16
CA ILE A 396 -14.97 39.59 13.07
C ILE A 396 -16.33 39.01 13.47
N VAL A 397 -16.39 37.76 13.96
CA VAL A 397 -17.64 37.17 14.46
C VAL A 397 -18.04 37.89 15.75
N PRO A 398 -19.16 38.64 15.76
CA PRO A 398 -19.49 39.54 16.86
C PRO A 398 -19.85 38.82 18.16
N THR A 399 -20.34 37.58 18.05
CA THR A 399 -20.82 36.75 19.15
C THR A 399 -19.84 35.68 19.59
N ALA A 400 -18.63 35.66 19.02
CA ALA A 400 -17.63 34.64 19.35
C ALA A 400 -17.12 34.79 20.79
N SER A 401 -17.07 33.68 21.52
CA SER A 401 -16.45 33.57 22.83
C SER A 401 -15.58 32.33 22.91
N GLY A 402 -14.27 32.51 22.77
CA GLY A 402 -13.35 31.39 22.63
C GLY A 402 -13.67 30.57 21.37
N LYS A 403 -14.07 29.30 21.56
CA LYS A 403 -14.50 28.40 20.48
C LYS A 403 -16.01 28.42 20.21
N SER A 404 -16.80 29.12 21.01
CA SER A 404 -18.24 29.23 20.83
C SER A 404 -18.58 30.35 19.84
N MET A 405 -19.52 30.10 18.93
CA MET A 405 -20.06 31.05 17.97
C MET A 405 -21.47 30.62 17.52
N LYS A 406 -22.21 31.51 16.87
CA LYS A 406 -23.47 31.16 16.21
C LYS A 406 -23.23 30.57 14.81
N SER A 407 -24.15 29.73 14.35
CA SER A 407 -24.14 29.25 12.95
C SER A 407 -24.39 30.39 11.96
N GLY A 408 -23.94 30.25 10.72
CA GLY A 408 -24.02 31.30 9.69
C GLY A 408 -22.84 32.27 9.68
N TYR A 409 -21.89 32.13 10.61
CA TYR A 409 -20.67 32.92 10.68
C TYR A 409 -19.45 32.15 10.18
N GLY A 410 -18.37 32.90 9.91
CA GLY A 410 -17.11 32.36 9.39
C GLY A 410 -16.25 31.72 10.47
N VAL A 411 -15.53 30.65 10.09
CA VAL A 411 -14.46 30.02 10.84
C VAL A 411 -13.14 30.14 10.10
N LYS A 412 -12.05 30.21 10.84
CA LYS A 412 -10.67 30.18 10.33
C LYS A 412 -9.92 29.00 10.93
N GLN A 413 -8.90 28.53 10.21
CA GLN A 413 -8.06 27.44 10.67
C GLN A 413 -6.58 27.71 10.44
N ASP A 414 -5.78 27.15 11.34
CA ASP A 414 -4.33 27.06 11.23
C ASP A 414 -3.91 25.59 11.35
N VAL A 415 -3.15 25.10 10.36
CA VAL A 415 -2.67 23.73 10.31
C VAL A 415 -1.16 23.75 10.21
N THR A 416 -0.48 22.98 11.05
CA THR A 416 0.99 22.83 11.01
C THR A 416 1.33 21.36 10.83
N ALA A 417 2.14 21.04 9.83
CA ALA A 417 2.66 19.69 9.59
C ALA A 417 4.19 19.70 9.64
N THR A 418 4.77 18.79 10.41
CA THR A 418 6.20 18.70 10.66
C THR A 418 6.76 17.36 10.19
N LEU A 419 7.69 17.42 9.25
CA LEU A 419 8.52 16.31 8.78
C LEU A 419 9.78 16.19 9.64
N SER A 420 9.99 15.01 10.22
CA SER A 420 11.23 14.60 10.86
C SER A 420 11.89 13.49 10.05
N THR A 421 13.16 13.69 9.67
CA THR A 421 13.91 12.71 8.87
C THR A 421 15.42 12.86 9.08
N ASP A 422 16.15 11.76 8.92
CA ASP A 422 17.62 11.70 8.85
C ASP A 422 18.14 11.74 7.39
N ALA A 423 17.23 11.73 6.41
CA ALA A 423 17.58 11.67 5.00
C ALA A 423 18.00 13.04 4.42
N PRO A 424 18.85 13.05 3.37
CA PRO A 424 19.10 14.23 2.57
C PRO A 424 17.84 14.80 1.93
N THR A 425 17.82 16.12 1.66
CA THR A 425 16.66 16.80 1.05
C THR A 425 16.37 16.36 -0.38
N SER A 426 17.33 15.74 -1.08
CA SER A 426 17.12 15.12 -2.40
C SER A 426 16.30 13.83 -2.33
N HIS A 427 16.15 13.23 -1.14
CA HIS A 427 15.39 12.00 -0.95
C HIS A 427 13.93 12.27 -0.61
N ILE A 428 13.57 13.52 -0.32
CA ILE A 428 12.25 13.85 0.24
C ILE A 428 11.63 15.09 -0.40
N THR A 429 10.34 15.25 -0.19
CA THR A 429 9.65 16.54 -0.29
C THR A 429 9.12 16.93 1.08
N HIS A 430 8.87 18.22 1.26
CA HIS A 430 8.22 18.73 2.47
C HIS A 430 6.70 18.60 2.34
N PRO A 431 5.92 18.80 3.41
CA PRO A 431 4.46 18.90 3.28
C PRO A 431 4.08 20.06 2.36
N GLN A 432 3.26 19.77 1.36
CA GLN A 432 2.99 20.72 0.28
C GLN A 432 1.52 21.08 0.13
N THR A 433 0.63 20.14 0.43
CA THR A 433 -0.80 20.25 0.15
C THR A 433 -1.59 19.96 1.41
N ALA A 434 -2.60 20.76 1.67
CA ALA A 434 -3.58 20.48 2.71
C ALA A 434 -4.95 20.92 2.22
N PHE A 435 -6.00 20.17 2.55
CA PHE A 435 -7.38 20.52 2.22
C PHE A 435 -8.30 20.12 3.38
N SER A 436 -9.42 20.83 3.50
CA SER A 436 -10.45 20.56 4.50
C SER A 436 -11.76 20.17 3.87
N VAL A 437 -12.45 19.22 4.49
CA VAL A 437 -13.81 18.80 4.18
C VAL A 437 -14.73 19.10 5.37
N PHE A 438 -16.03 19.26 5.11
CA PHE A 438 -16.95 19.90 6.04
C PHE A 438 -18.18 19.04 6.38
N PRO A 439 -18.69 19.11 7.63
CA PRO A 439 -19.75 18.23 8.13
C PRO A 439 -21.12 18.46 7.45
N GLU A 440 -21.40 19.65 6.95
CA GLU A 440 -22.62 19.99 6.22
C GLU A 440 -22.76 19.27 4.88
N PHE A 441 -21.64 18.79 4.34
CA PHE A 441 -21.57 17.99 3.11
C PHE A 441 -21.20 16.53 3.41
N GLN A 442 -21.43 16.08 4.64
CA GLN A 442 -21.07 14.73 5.10
C GLN A 442 -19.57 14.39 4.93
N TYR A 443 -18.70 15.40 4.81
CA TYR A 443 -17.28 15.27 4.46
C TYR A 443 -16.97 14.70 3.07
N GLU A 444 -17.93 14.66 2.15
CA GLU A 444 -17.78 13.96 0.85
C GLU A 444 -17.65 14.93 -0.34
N THR A 445 -18.60 15.85 -0.49
CA THR A 445 -18.85 16.50 -1.80
C THR A 445 -17.93 17.68 -2.11
N TYR A 446 -17.59 18.48 -1.10
CA TYR A 446 -16.85 19.73 -1.29
C TYR A 446 -15.68 19.82 -0.33
N LEU A 447 -14.61 20.44 -0.81
CA LEU A 447 -13.39 20.66 -0.06
C LEU A 447 -12.86 22.08 -0.28
N ARG A 448 -12.18 22.65 0.72
CA ARG A 448 -11.36 23.85 0.51
C ARG A 448 -9.91 23.46 0.55
N LEU A 449 -9.20 23.76 -0.53
CA LEU A 449 -7.76 23.75 -0.56
C LEU A 449 -7.22 24.83 0.38
N LEU A 450 -6.20 24.49 1.17
CA LEU A 450 -5.52 25.44 2.04
C LEU A 450 -4.33 26.04 1.30
N GLN A 451 -4.09 27.32 1.52
CA GLN A 451 -2.85 27.96 1.08
C GLN A 451 -1.72 27.64 2.04
N ARG A 452 -0.56 27.29 1.49
CA ARG A 452 0.68 27.11 2.24
C ARG A 452 1.28 28.47 2.60
N VAL A 453 1.19 28.85 3.87
CA VAL A 453 1.70 30.12 4.40
C VAL A 453 3.20 30.05 4.70
N SER A 454 3.70 28.88 5.09
CA SER A 454 5.14 28.61 5.16
C SER A 454 5.44 27.19 4.69
N GLY A 455 6.53 27.01 3.94
CA GLY A 455 7.02 25.69 3.50
C GLY A 455 8.17 25.16 4.35
N GLY A 456 8.78 24.07 3.88
CA GLY A 456 9.92 23.43 4.56
C GLY A 456 9.49 22.35 5.54
N ARG A 457 10.42 21.91 6.41
CA ARG A 457 10.18 20.81 7.36
C ARG A 457 8.96 21.01 8.24
N SER A 458 8.66 22.24 8.64
CA SER A 458 7.45 22.61 9.38
C SER A 458 6.59 23.51 8.51
N ALA A 459 5.73 22.92 7.70
CA ALA A 459 4.83 23.64 6.82
C ALA A 459 3.59 24.13 7.58
N LYS A 460 3.09 25.32 7.23
CA LYS A 460 1.89 25.93 7.80
C LYS A 460 0.87 26.23 6.73
N PHE A 461 -0.39 25.97 7.02
CA PHE A 461 -1.50 26.09 6.09
C PHE A 461 -2.67 26.83 6.74
N THR A 462 -3.37 27.64 5.95
CA THR A 462 -4.62 28.32 6.31
C THR A 462 -5.60 28.21 5.15
N PHE A 463 -6.89 28.50 5.35
CA PHE A 463 -7.81 28.57 4.21
C PHE A 463 -7.30 29.52 3.12
N GLN A 464 -7.51 29.16 1.86
CA GLN A 464 -7.42 30.15 0.79
C GLN A 464 -8.44 31.28 1.00
N PRO A 465 -8.19 32.49 0.44
CA PRO A 465 -9.18 33.56 0.45
C PRO A 465 -10.52 33.07 -0.10
N ASN A 466 -11.59 33.33 0.64
CA ASN A 466 -12.92 32.90 0.24
C ASN A 466 -13.53 33.91 -0.72
N GLU A 467 -13.84 33.50 -1.94
CA GLU A 467 -14.44 34.35 -2.98
C GLU A 467 -15.79 34.96 -2.57
N PHE A 468 -16.51 34.30 -1.65
CA PHE A 468 -17.79 34.77 -1.13
C PHE A 468 -17.64 35.73 0.06
N SER A 469 -16.44 35.88 0.61
CA SER A 469 -16.19 36.84 1.69
C SER A 469 -16.13 38.26 1.13
N THR A 470 -17.05 39.13 1.56
CA THR A 470 -17.03 40.58 1.23
C THR A 470 -15.69 41.27 1.54
N TYR A 471 -14.97 40.78 2.55
CA TYR A 471 -13.67 41.33 2.98
C TYR A 471 -12.46 40.48 2.54
N ASN A 472 -12.63 39.57 1.58
CA ASN A 472 -11.59 38.66 1.07
C ASN A 472 -10.82 37.91 2.18
N ARG A 473 -11.54 37.42 3.19
CA ARG A 473 -10.97 36.74 4.37
C ARG A 473 -10.69 35.27 4.06
N THR A 474 -9.71 34.71 4.74
CA THR A 474 -9.32 33.28 4.68
C THR A 474 -10.21 32.47 5.63
N VAL A 475 -11.49 32.34 5.28
CA VAL A 475 -12.52 31.76 6.15
C VAL A 475 -13.40 30.77 5.41
N HIS A 476 -14.03 29.86 6.13
CA HIS A 476 -15.15 29.07 5.66
C HIS A 476 -16.42 29.50 6.40
N PHE A 477 -17.55 29.64 5.72
CA PHE A 477 -18.82 30.02 6.38
C PHE A 477 -19.61 28.78 6.75
N THR A 478 -19.99 28.67 8.03
CA THR A 478 -20.90 27.61 8.49
C THR A 478 -22.31 27.85 7.94
N PRO A 479 -23.10 26.82 7.63
CA PRO A 479 -24.47 27.02 7.20
C PRO A 479 -25.34 27.53 8.37
N ILE A 480 -26.25 28.44 8.08
CA ILE A 480 -27.13 29.02 9.11
C ILE A 480 -28.02 27.97 9.80
N TRP A 481 -28.40 26.92 9.07
CA TRP A 481 -29.26 25.84 9.57
C TRP A 481 -28.50 24.78 10.38
N PHE A 482 -27.18 24.92 10.58
CA PHE A 482 -26.41 23.93 11.33
C PHE A 482 -26.98 23.73 12.75
N PRO A 483 -27.05 22.50 13.28
CA PRO A 483 -27.68 22.23 14.57
C PRO A 483 -27.11 23.05 15.73
N ASP A 484 -28.00 23.60 16.55
CA ASP A 484 -27.67 24.32 17.78
C ASP A 484 -27.17 23.36 18.88
N ALA A 485 -26.34 23.87 19.79
CA ALA A 485 -25.68 23.16 20.88
C ALA A 485 -24.84 21.96 20.41
N THR A 486 -24.14 22.13 19.28
CA THR A 486 -23.32 21.07 18.67
C THR A 486 -21.91 21.52 18.29
N SER A 487 -21.02 20.55 18.07
CA SER A 487 -19.65 20.82 17.62
C SER A 487 -19.58 20.78 16.09
N TYR A 488 -19.30 21.93 15.48
CA TYR A 488 -18.95 22.01 14.06
C TYR A 488 -17.48 21.63 13.91
N THR A 489 -17.23 20.40 13.44
CA THR A 489 -15.89 19.82 13.36
C THR A 489 -15.42 19.76 11.92
N ILE A 490 -14.27 20.36 11.62
CA ILE A 490 -13.66 20.30 10.28
C ILE A 490 -12.58 19.23 10.28
N PHE A 491 -12.55 18.43 9.21
CA PHE A 491 -11.52 17.42 8.99
C PHE A 491 -10.55 17.90 7.90
N THR A 492 -9.25 17.81 8.16
CA THR A 492 -8.18 18.27 7.27
C THR A 492 -7.20 17.16 7.02
N GLN A 493 -6.80 16.99 5.77
CA GLN A 493 -5.71 16.10 5.39
C GLN A 493 -4.52 16.92 4.90
N VAL A 494 -3.32 16.52 5.31
CA VAL A 494 -2.05 17.07 4.80
C VAL A 494 -1.32 15.98 4.03
N TRP A 495 -1.00 16.26 2.78
CA TRP A 495 -0.45 15.34 1.78
C TRP A 495 0.86 15.87 1.18
N ASP A 496 1.36 15.14 0.18
CA ASP A 496 2.49 15.50 -0.69
C ASP A 496 3.83 15.65 0.03
N THR A 497 4.03 14.89 1.10
CA THR A 497 5.34 14.66 1.71
C THR A 497 5.93 13.35 1.18
N TRP A 498 6.49 13.40 -0.02
CA TRP A 498 6.97 12.25 -0.77
C TRP A 498 8.35 11.77 -0.29
N THR A 499 8.50 10.45 -0.28
CA THR A 499 9.75 9.73 -0.02
C THR A 499 9.90 8.62 -1.06
N PRO A 500 11.04 7.92 -1.18
CA PRO A 500 11.18 6.78 -2.10
C PRO A 500 10.30 5.60 -1.70
N ASP A 501 9.90 5.53 -0.43
CA ASP A 501 8.94 4.54 0.09
C ASP A 501 7.47 5.05 -0.01
N GLY A 502 7.23 6.16 -0.73
CA GLY A 502 5.90 6.69 -0.99
C GLY A 502 5.54 7.95 -0.18
N MET A 503 4.30 8.41 -0.34
CA MET A 503 3.79 9.64 0.27
C MET A 503 3.46 9.45 1.74
N LEU A 504 4.01 10.31 2.59
CA LEU A 504 3.52 10.52 3.94
C LEU A 504 2.30 11.44 3.92
N SER A 505 1.30 11.08 4.71
CA SER A 505 0.04 11.79 4.86
C SER A 505 -0.41 11.75 6.33
N ILE A 506 -1.15 12.78 6.75
CA ILE A 506 -1.71 12.86 8.10
C ILE A 506 -3.11 13.48 8.08
N ASN A 507 -3.98 12.91 8.92
CA ASN A 507 -5.35 13.37 9.09
C ASN A 507 -5.49 14.11 10.42
N LEU A 508 -6.12 15.28 10.38
CA LEU A 508 -6.30 16.20 11.50
C LEU A 508 -7.77 16.62 11.58
N ASN A 509 -8.21 17.02 12.76
CA ASN A 509 -9.52 17.64 12.94
C ASN A 509 -9.49 18.56 14.15
N ASP A 510 -10.36 19.55 14.13
CA ASP A 510 -10.66 20.39 15.27
C ASP A 510 -12.07 21.00 15.12
N TYR A 511 -12.62 21.55 16.20
CA TYR A 511 -14.01 22.01 16.26
C TYR A 511 -14.19 23.42 16.82
N VAL A 512 -15.34 24.01 16.48
CA VAL A 512 -15.97 25.14 17.18
C VAL A 512 -17.34 24.70 17.71
N SER A 513 -17.82 25.33 18.77
CA SER A 513 -19.16 25.06 19.31
C SER A 513 -20.17 26.03 18.69
N ILE A 514 -21.29 25.49 18.21
CA ILE A 514 -22.42 26.24 17.69
C ILE A 514 -23.46 26.43 18.79
N ASP A 515 -23.69 27.69 19.17
CA ASP A 515 -24.64 28.11 20.20
C ASP A 515 -25.52 29.26 19.67
N GLY A 516 -26.67 28.91 19.11
CA GLY A 516 -27.60 29.75 18.38
C GLY A 516 -27.26 29.91 16.90
N SER A 517 -28.03 30.76 16.21
CA SER A 517 -27.85 31.06 14.79
C SER A 517 -27.78 32.56 14.54
N LEU A 518 -27.25 32.95 13.38
CA LEU A 518 -27.21 34.35 12.93
C LEU A 518 -28.60 35.04 12.98
N TYR A 519 -29.70 34.28 12.87
CA TYR A 519 -31.05 34.84 13.04
C TYR A 519 -31.31 35.44 14.42
N ASP A 520 -30.72 34.89 15.46
CA ASP A 520 -30.88 35.38 16.84
C ASP A 520 -30.24 36.78 17.01
N ASP A 521 -29.25 37.11 16.20
CA ASP A 521 -28.61 38.44 16.17
C ASP A 521 -29.39 39.46 15.33
N TRP A 522 -30.19 39.00 14.37
CA TRP A 522 -31.07 39.88 13.59
C TRP A 522 -32.33 40.28 14.35
N TYR A 523 -32.91 39.38 15.15
CA TYR A 523 -34.11 39.69 15.93
C TYR A 523 -33.84 40.64 17.11
N THR A 524 -32.62 40.69 17.63
CA THR A 524 -32.24 41.55 18.77
C THR A 524 -31.96 43.00 18.40
N ASN A 525 -31.77 43.34 17.11
CA ASN A 525 -31.54 44.71 16.64
C ASN A 525 -32.82 45.45 16.16
N ARG A 526 -34.01 44.90 16.42
CA ARG A 526 -35.31 45.50 16.08
C ARG A 526 -36.11 46.05 17.28
N GLU A 527 -35.51 46.12 18.47
CA GLU A 527 -36.08 46.79 19.64
C GLU A 527 -35.52 48.19 19.90
#